data_AF-A0A139N900-F1
#
_entry.id   AF-A0A139N900-F1
#
_cell.length_a   1.000
_cell.length_b   1.000
_cell.length_c   1.000
_cell.angle_alpha   90.00
_cell.angle_beta   90.00
_cell.angle_gamma   90.00
#
_symmetry.space_group_name_H-M   'P 1'
#
loop_
_entity.id
_entity.type
_entity.pdbx_description
1 polymer ?
#
loop_
_entity_poly.entity_id
_entity_poly.type
_entity_poly.pdbx_seq_one_letter_code
_entity_poly.pdbx_strand_id
1 'polypeptide(L)'
;MEAVGSGLPLIGFDVRYGNQTFIDDGKNGYLIPVSSNQVEDQVIAAFVEKIVALFSQGRQQEMSQNSYRVAENFMTSRIEATWSQLLKEVRDDSAL
;
A
#
# COMPACT_ATOMS: atom_id res chain seq x y z
N MET A 1 6.65 2.61 -0.84
CA MET A 1 6.62 3.13 -2.24
C MET A 1 7.50 2.31 -3.17
N GLU A 2 8.83 2.26 -2.99
CA GLU A 2 9.74 1.56 -3.92
C GLU A 2 9.41 0.06 -4.09
N ALA A 3 9.00 -0.60 -3.00
CA ALA A 3 8.61 -2.01 -3.03
C ALA A 3 7.40 -2.27 -3.96
N VAL A 4 6.33 -1.46 -3.87
CA VAL A 4 5.17 -1.59 -4.79
C VAL A 4 5.55 -1.18 -6.22
N GLY A 5 6.46 -0.21 -6.38
CA GLY A 5 7.02 0.16 -7.69
C GLY A 5 7.91 -0.92 -8.31
N SER A 6 8.39 -1.87 -7.50
CA SER A 6 9.11 -3.07 -7.94
C SER A 6 8.17 -4.28 -8.06
N GLY A 7 6.86 -4.09 -7.96
CA GLY A 7 5.86 -5.15 -8.08
C GLY A 7 5.84 -6.13 -6.91
N LEU A 8 6.38 -5.76 -5.75
CA LEU A 8 6.43 -6.64 -4.58
C LEU A 8 5.13 -6.57 -3.77
N PRO A 9 4.47 -7.71 -3.49
CA PRO A 9 3.40 -7.77 -2.52
C PRO A 9 3.90 -7.41 -1.12
N LEU A 10 3.04 -6.80 -0.30
CA LEU A 10 3.40 -6.32 1.03
C LEU A 10 2.57 -6.98 2.13
N ILE A 11 3.16 -7.25 3.29
CA ILE A 11 2.43 -7.67 4.49
C ILE A 11 2.78 -6.67 5.59
N GLY A 12 1.77 -6.11 6.24
CA GLY A 12 1.97 -5.14 7.31
C GLY A 12 0.77 -5.06 8.23
N PHE A 13 0.93 -4.37 9.35
CA PHE A 13 -0.20 -4.10 10.24
C PHE A 13 -1.21 -3.13 9.62
N ASP A 14 -2.48 -3.30 9.97
CA ASP A 14 -3.56 -2.37 9.65
C ASP A 14 -3.48 -1.11 10.54
N VAL A 15 -2.48 -0.27 10.24
CA VAL A 15 -2.21 0.97 10.97
C VAL A 15 -2.04 2.13 10.01
N ARG A 16 -2.50 3.30 10.46
CA ARG A 16 -2.35 4.55 9.73
C ARG A 16 -0.87 4.99 9.68
N TYR A 17 -0.37 5.55 8.58
CA TYR A 17 -1.03 5.78 7.27
C TYR A 17 -0.41 4.94 6.15
N GLY A 18 0.91 4.69 6.22
CA GLY A 18 1.67 4.12 5.11
C GLY A 18 1.16 2.75 4.65
N ASN A 19 0.94 1.81 5.58
CA ASN A 19 0.46 0.47 5.24
C ASN A 19 -0.90 0.54 4.55
N GLN A 20 -1.85 1.29 5.11
CA GLN A 20 -3.16 1.51 4.50
C GLN A 20 -3.11 2.28 3.16
N THR A 21 -2.03 3.01 2.89
CA THR A 21 -1.84 3.72 1.61
C THR A 21 -1.29 2.79 0.52
N PHE A 22 -0.42 1.84 0.86
CA PHE A 22 0.30 1.01 -0.11
C PHE A 22 -0.20 -0.44 -0.20
N ILE A 23 -1.07 -0.86 0.70
CA ILE A 23 -1.58 -2.24 0.78
C ILE A 23 -3.11 -2.22 0.63
N ASP A 24 -3.59 -2.71 -0.50
CA ASP A 24 -4.95 -3.17 -0.68
C ASP A 24 -5.03 -4.64 -0.20
N ASP A 25 -5.67 -4.84 0.96
CA ASP A 25 -5.79 -6.17 1.58
C ASP A 25 -6.39 -7.20 0.60
N GLY A 26 -5.73 -8.35 0.48
CA GLY A 26 -6.09 -9.44 -0.42
C GLY A 26 -5.84 -9.19 -1.92
N LYS A 27 -5.42 -7.99 -2.32
CA LYS A 27 -5.12 -7.65 -3.73
C LYS A 27 -3.63 -7.59 -4.03
N ASN A 28 -2.86 -6.82 -3.26
CA ASN A 28 -1.41 -6.69 -3.45
C ASN A 28 -0.64 -7.00 -2.16
N GLY A 29 -1.28 -7.69 -1.22
CA GLY A 29 -0.73 -7.88 0.10
C GLY A 29 -1.77 -8.22 1.14
N TYR A 30 -1.37 -8.15 2.41
CA TYR A 30 -2.25 -8.39 3.55
C TYR A 30 -2.06 -7.34 4.65
N LEU A 31 -3.17 -6.90 5.22
CA LEU A 31 -3.20 -6.07 6.42
C LEU A 31 -3.56 -6.94 7.63
N ILE A 32 -2.69 -6.94 8.64
CA ILE A 32 -2.88 -7.69 9.88
C ILE A 32 -3.47 -6.74 10.94
N PRO A 33 -4.69 -7.00 11.46
CA PRO A 33 -5.26 -6.16 12.51
C PRO A 33 -4.38 -6.14 13.76
N VAL A 34 -4.26 -4.96 14.38
CA VAL A 34 -3.59 -4.84 15.67
C VAL A 34 -4.61 -5.01 16.79
N SER A 35 -4.37 -5.98 17.68
CA SER A 35 -5.11 -6.08 18.95
C SER A 35 -4.48 -5.16 20.00
N SER A 36 -5.30 -4.60 20.89
CA SER A 36 -4.83 -3.76 22.01
C SER A 36 -3.94 -4.52 23.01
N ASN A 37 -4.12 -5.84 23.09
CA ASN A 37 -3.24 -6.75 23.81
C ASN A 37 -2.37 -7.49 22.78
N GLN A 38 -1.27 -6.85 22.36
CA GLN A 38 -0.31 -7.45 21.43
C GLN A 38 0.39 -8.63 22.10
N VAL A 39 -0.14 -9.84 21.89
CA VAL A 39 0.52 -11.08 22.28
C VAL A 39 1.48 -11.45 21.15
N GLU A 40 2.77 -11.50 21.45
CA GLU A 40 3.85 -11.77 20.48
C GLU A 40 3.57 -13.02 19.62
N ASP A 41 3.16 -14.12 20.25
CA ASP A 41 2.84 -15.37 19.55
C ASP A 41 1.70 -15.23 18.54
N GLN A 42 0.70 -14.39 18.82
CA GLN A 42 -0.41 -14.15 17.89
C GLN A 42 0.05 -13.36 16.67
N VAL A 43 0.94 -12.39 16.87
CA VAL A 43 1.55 -11.62 15.78
C VAL A 43 2.39 -12.55 14.90
N ILE A 44 3.25 -13.37 15.51
CA ILE A 44 4.09 -14.33 14.79
C ILE A 44 3.20 -15.27 13.96
N ALA A 45 2.16 -15.86 14.57
CA ALA A 45 1.24 -16.75 13.89
C ALA A 45 0.52 -16.08 12.71
N ALA A 46 0.06 -14.83 12.89
CA ALA A 46 -0.62 -14.07 11.84
C ALA A 46 0.29 -13.77 10.64
N PHE A 47 1.55 -13.37 10.89
CA PHE A 47 2.51 -13.16 9.81
C PHE A 47 2.85 -14.45 9.07
N VAL A 48 3.06 -15.55 9.79
CA VAL A 48 3.31 -16.87 9.19
C VAL A 48 2.14 -17.27 8.29
N GLU A 49 0.90 -17.11 8.75
CA GLU A 49 -0.30 -17.41 7.97
C GLU A 49 -0.32 -16.63 6.64
N LYS A 50 -0.08 -15.31 6.68
CA LYS A 50 -0.13 -14.46 5.48
C LYS A 50 1.03 -14.71 4.53
N ILE A 51 2.22 -15.02 5.03
CA ILE A 51 3.37 -15.42 4.21
C ILE A 51 3.06 -16.74 3.49
N VAL A 52 2.54 -17.74 4.21
CA VAL A 52 2.16 -19.03 3.59
C VAL A 52 1.09 -18.81 2.53
N ALA A 53 0.03 -18.04 2.83
CA ALA A 53 -1.04 -17.74 1.88
C ALA A 53 -0.54 -17.08 0.60
N LEU A 54 0.44 -16.17 0.71
CA LEU A 54 1.05 -15.50 -0.44
C LEU A 54 1.69 -16.48 -1.43
N PHE A 55 2.38 -17.50 -0.94
CA PHE A 55 3.12 -18.45 -1.78
C PHE A 55 2.31 -19.69 -2.20
N SER A 56 1.31 -20.09 -1.42
CA SER A 56 0.58 -21.34 -1.66
C SER A 56 -0.65 -21.21 -2.56
N GLN A 57 -1.17 -19.99 -2.78
CA GLN A 57 -2.39 -19.77 -3.58
C GLN A 57 -2.13 -19.53 -5.08
N GLY A 58 -0.87 -19.47 -5.53
CA GLY A 58 -0.53 -19.20 -6.93
C GLY A 58 -0.89 -17.77 -7.42
N ARG A 59 -1.26 -16.86 -6.51
CA ARG A 59 -1.69 -15.48 -6.83
C ARG A 59 -0.55 -14.47 -6.92
N GLN A 60 0.71 -14.91 -6.87
CA GLN A 60 1.86 -14.02 -6.78
C GLN A 60 1.96 -13.05 -7.97
N GLN A 61 1.68 -13.52 -9.19
CA GLN A 61 1.68 -12.67 -10.37
C GLN A 61 0.54 -11.65 -10.36
N GLU A 62 -0.66 -12.06 -9.96
CA GLU A 62 -1.82 -11.16 -9.81
C GLU A 62 -1.53 -10.06 -8.78
N MET A 63 -0.98 -10.44 -7.62
CA MET A 63 -0.62 -9.49 -6.56
C MET A 63 0.50 -8.55 -6.96
N SER A 64 1.44 -9.01 -7.78
CA SER A 64 2.51 -8.19 -8.34
C SER A 64 1.96 -7.12 -9.30
N GLN A 65 1.06 -7.50 -10.21
CA GLN A 65 0.39 -6.56 -11.11
C GLN A 65 -0.44 -5.53 -10.34
N ASN A 66 -1.12 -5.97 -9.28
CA ASN A 66 -1.86 -5.06 -8.40
C ASN A 66 -0.92 -4.08 -7.67
N SER A 67 0.30 -4.50 -7.32
CA SER A 67 1.31 -3.61 -6.72
C SER A 67 1.75 -2.50 -7.68
N TYR A 68 1.98 -2.82 -8.96
CA TYR A 68 2.28 -1.81 -9.97
C TYR A 68 1.13 -0.80 -10.12
N ARG A 69 -0.13 -1.27 -10.15
CA ARG A 69 -1.31 -0.40 -10.22
C ARG A 69 -1.42 0.54 -9.02
N VAL A 70 -1.01 0.12 -7.82
CA VAL A 70 -0.91 1.03 -6.67
C VAL A 70 0.21 2.05 -6.89
N ALA A 71 1.36 1.61 -7.38
CA ALA A 71 2.52 2.47 -7.63
C ALA A 71 2.27 3.55 -8.71
N GLU A 72 1.40 3.28 -9.69
CA GLU A 72 1.03 4.22 -10.76
C GLU A 72 0.55 5.57 -10.21
N ASN A 73 -0.14 5.58 -9.07
CA ASN A 73 -0.64 6.81 -8.43
C ASN A 73 0.48 7.69 -7.86
N PHE A 74 1.68 7.12 -7.64
CA PHE A 74 2.83 7.79 -7.04
C PHE A 74 3.96 8.04 -8.04
N MET A 75 3.70 7.87 -9.34
CA MET A 75 4.66 8.22 -10.38
C MET A 75 4.98 9.72 -10.36
N THR A 76 6.25 10.06 -10.62
CA THR A 76 6.73 11.46 -10.67
C THR A 76 5.82 12.36 -11.50
N SER A 77 5.39 11.91 -12.68
CA SER A 77 4.51 12.67 -13.58
C SER A 77 3.16 13.03 -12.94
N ARG A 78 2.58 12.15 -12.11
CA ARG A 78 1.34 12.45 -11.38
C ARG A 78 1.58 13.42 -10.24
N ILE A 79 2.70 13.27 -9.54
CA ILE A 79 3.07 14.17 -8.45
C ILE A 79 3.31 15.59 -8.99
N GLU A 80 4.03 15.73 -10.10
CA GLU A 80 4.25 17.00 -10.80
C GLU A 80 2.93 17.64 -11.26
N ALA A 81 2.02 16.85 -11.83
CA ALA A 81 0.70 17.32 -12.24
C ALA A 81 -0.13 17.80 -11.04
N THR A 82 -0.09 17.07 -9.93
CA THR A 82 -0.82 17.42 -8.69
C THR A 82 -0.29 18.71 -8.08
N TRP A 83 1.04 18.87 -8.01
CA TRP A 83 1.66 20.14 -7.58
C TRP A 83 1.31 21.30 -8.49
N SER A 84 1.34 21.09 -9.81
CA SER A 84 0.98 22.11 -10.78
C SER A 84 -0.49 22.55 -10.65
N GLN A 85 -1.39 21.60 -10.36
CA GLN A 85 -2.80 21.88 -10.13
C GLN A 85 -2.98 22.69 -8.84
N LEU A 86 -2.36 22.27 -7.74
CA LEU A 86 -2.41 22.97 -6.46
C LEU A 86 -1.95 24.43 -6.58
N LEU A 87 -0.84 24.68 -7.31
CA LEU A 87 -0.33 26.04 -7.51
C LEU A 87 -1.29 26.93 -8.32
N LYS A 88 -2.03 26.35 -9.28
CA LYS A 88 -3.06 27.09 -10.02
C LYS A 88 -4.25 27.42 -9.13
N GLU A 89 -4.75 26.45 -8.37
CA GLU A 89 -5.87 26.63 -7.43
C GLU A 89 -5.58 27.74 -6.41
N VAL A 90 -4.40 27.70 -5.77
CA VAL A 90 -4.00 28.74 -4.81
C VAL A 90 -3.91 30.11 -5.47
N ARG A 91 -3.37 30.19 -6.70
CA ARG A 91 -3.27 31.45 -7.43
C ARG A 91 -4.64 32.01 -7.80
N ASP A 92 -5.55 31.17 -8.28
CA ASP A 92 -6.88 31.57 -8.73
C ASP A 92 -7.77 31.97 -7.54
N ASP A 93 -7.67 31.29 -6.40
CA ASP A 93 -8.35 31.68 -5.15
C ASP A 93 -7.80 32.98 -4.55
N SER A 94 -6.50 33.25 -4.71
CA SER A 94 -5.89 34.50 -4.25
C SER A 94 -6.20 35.71 -5.14
N ALA A 95 -6.86 35.50 -6.29
CA ALA A 95 -7.27 36.53 -7.23
C ALA A 95 -8.73 37.00 -7.05
N LEU A 96 -9.45 36.43 -6.06
CA LEU A 96 -10.77 36.85 -5.57
C LEU A 96 -10.63 37.67 -4.28
#